data_AF-A0A7S4GJM1-F1
#
_entry.id   AF-A0A7S4GJM1-F1
#
_cell.length_a   1.000
_cell.length_b   1.000
_cell.length_c   1.000
_cell.angle_alpha   90.00
_cell.angle_beta   90.00
_cell.angle_gamma   90.00
#
_symmetry.space_group_name_H-M   'P 1'
#
loop_
_entity.id
_entity.type
_entity.pdbx_description
1 polymer ?
#
loop_
_entity_poly.entity_id
_entity_poly.type
_entity_poly.pdbx_seq_one_letter_code
_entity_poly.pdbx_strand_id
1 'polypeptide(L)'
;GAEALATLRESASLTALTLNLKSNKIHDGGAAALATLQDSPALRALTLSVPKNRIGVCGQQVLAALRQSTSLTALSLDADRQAERQRDQQQGATVQCKGHP
;
A
#
# COMPACT_ATOMS: atom_id res chain seq x y z
N GLY A 1 13.21 3.94 6.72
CA GLY A 1 11.98 4.16 5.93
C GLY A 1 11.66 2.93 5.10
N ALA A 2 12.36 2.75 3.98
CA ALA A 2 12.21 1.56 3.12
C ALA A 2 13.00 0.33 3.63
N GLU A 3 14.21 0.52 4.19
CA GLU A 3 15.05 -0.57 4.71
C GLU A 3 14.38 -1.37 5.84
N ALA A 4 13.67 -0.68 6.72
CA ALA A 4 12.91 -1.32 7.78
C ALA A 4 11.77 -2.20 7.22
N LEU A 5 11.09 -1.74 6.16
CA LEU A 5 10.06 -2.51 5.46
C LEU A 5 10.65 -3.70 4.71
N ALA A 6 11.83 -3.54 4.10
CA ALA A 6 12.55 -4.64 3.46
C ALA A 6 12.94 -5.73 4.48
N THR A 7 13.38 -5.32 5.67
CA THR A 7 13.70 -6.24 6.77
C THR A 7 12.45 -6.95 7.29
N LEU A 8 11.33 -6.24 7.42
CA LEU A 8 10.03 -6.82 7.80
C LEU A 8 9.57 -7.86 6.76
N ARG A 9 9.80 -7.62 5.47
CA ARG A 9 9.49 -8.56 4.39
C ARG A 9 10.28 -9.88 4.51
N GLU A 10 11.54 -9.81 4.95
CA GLU A 10 12.43 -10.98 5.07
C GLU A 10 12.26 -11.71 6.40
N SER A 11 11.44 -11.18 7.30
CA SER A 11 11.15 -11.82 8.58
C SER A 11 10.34 -13.09 8.37
N ALA A 12 11.01 -14.24 8.46
CA ALA A 12 10.40 -15.57 8.33
C ALA A 12 9.43 -15.92 9.48
N SER A 13 9.42 -15.14 10.57
CA SER A 13 8.55 -15.38 11.74
C SER A 13 7.39 -14.40 11.83
N LEU A 14 7.33 -13.37 10.98
CA LEU A 14 6.28 -12.36 11.04
C LEU A 14 5.03 -12.84 10.29
N THR A 15 4.08 -13.42 11.02
CA THR A 15 2.84 -13.97 10.45
C THR A 15 1.71 -12.96 10.39
N ALA A 16 1.73 -11.93 11.24
CA ALA A 16 0.74 -10.87 11.28
C ALA A 16 1.38 -9.50 11.46
N LEU A 17 0.89 -8.50 10.72
CA LEU A 17 1.36 -7.12 10.79
C LEU A 17 0.19 -6.14 10.77
N THR A 18 0.19 -5.22 11.73
CA THR A 18 -0.80 -4.14 11.83
C THR A 18 -0.08 -2.80 11.80
N LEU A 19 -0.42 -1.97 10.82
CA LEU A 19 0.16 -0.65 10.57
C LEU A 19 -0.95 0.39 10.56
N ASN A 20 -0.96 1.25 11.59
CA ASN A 20 -1.81 2.43 11.61
C ASN A 20 -0.97 3.68 11.29
N LEU A 21 -1.11 4.14 10.07
CA LEU A 21 -0.41 5.29 9.50
C LEU A 21 -1.38 6.42 9.17
N LYS A 22 -2.56 6.46 9.82
CA LYS A 22 -3.54 7.52 9.66
C LYS A 22 -2.92 8.91 9.89
N SER A 23 -3.31 9.88 9.05
CA SER A 23 -2.94 11.29 9.17
C SER A 23 -1.43 11.56 9.13
N ASN A 24 -0.69 10.73 8.39
CA ASN A 24 0.71 10.99 8.08
C ASN A 24 0.86 11.78 6.77
N LYS A 25 2.09 12.16 6.44
CA LYS A 25 2.44 12.75 5.14
C LYS A 25 2.95 11.68 4.17
N ILE A 26 2.27 10.53 4.11
CA ILE A 26 2.63 9.47 3.17
C ILE A 26 2.15 9.86 1.78
N HIS A 27 3.04 9.78 0.80
CA HIS A 27 2.80 10.02 -0.62
C HIS A 27 2.77 8.69 -1.37
N ASP A 28 2.58 8.73 -2.69
CA ASP A 28 2.58 7.53 -3.54
C ASP A 28 3.83 6.65 -3.38
N GLY A 29 5.02 7.24 -3.22
CA GLY A 29 6.25 6.48 -2.98
C GLY A 29 6.26 5.71 -1.66
N GLY A 30 5.62 6.25 -0.61
CA GLY A 30 5.47 5.53 0.66
C GLY A 30 4.41 4.42 0.57
N ALA A 31 3.35 4.63 -0.21
CA ALA A 31 2.38 3.59 -0.54
C ALA A 31 3.03 2.44 -1.32
N ALA A 32 3.94 2.74 -2.26
CA ALA A 32 4.73 1.73 -2.97
C ALA A 32 5.65 0.92 -2.04
N ALA A 33 6.33 1.58 -1.11
CA ALA A 33 7.15 0.90 -0.11
C ALA A 33 6.31 -0.03 0.80
N LEU A 34 5.06 0.33 1.10
CA LEU A 34 4.16 -0.53 1.88
C LEU A 34 3.67 -1.73 1.07
N ALA A 35 3.47 -1.58 -0.24
CA ALA A 35 2.99 -2.65 -1.10
C ALA A 35 3.98 -3.81 -1.24
N THR A 36 5.29 -3.59 -1.04
CA THR A 36 6.31 -4.66 -1.07
C THR A 36 6.11 -5.72 0.01
N LEU A 37 5.26 -5.46 1.01
CA LEU A 37 4.91 -6.44 2.04
C LEU A 37 4.13 -7.64 1.46
N GLN A 38 3.54 -7.52 0.26
CA GLN A 38 2.88 -8.63 -0.44
C GLN A 38 3.81 -9.80 -0.72
N ASP A 39 5.11 -9.54 -0.87
CA ASP A 39 6.15 -10.52 -1.19
C ASP A 39 6.71 -11.22 0.05
N SER A 40 6.19 -10.91 1.24
CA SER A 40 6.63 -11.54 2.49
C SER A 40 6.18 -13.00 2.52
N PRO A 41 7.08 -13.99 2.60
CA PRO A 41 6.71 -15.41 2.50
C PRO A 41 5.97 -15.93 3.75
N ALA A 42 6.22 -15.32 4.92
CA ALA A 42 5.64 -15.73 6.19
C ALA A 42 4.37 -14.97 6.58
N LEU A 43 4.11 -13.81 5.95
CA LEU A 43 3.02 -12.93 6.35
C LEU A 43 1.68 -13.49 5.87
N ARG A 44 0.79 -13.75 6.81
CA ARG A 44 -0.56 -14.29 6.58
C ARG A 44 -1.65 -13.26 6.81
N ALA A 45 -1.44 -12.35 7.76
CA ALA A 45 -2.38 -11.29 8.08
C ALA A 45 -1.75 -9.91 7.97
N LEU A 46 -2.35 -9.02 7.18
CA LEU A 46 -1.94 -7.62 7.07
C LEU A 46 -3.13 -6.70 7.32
N THR A 47 -2.99 -5.79 8.29
CA THR A 47 -3.93 -4.69 8.52
C THR A 47 -3.21 -3.38 8.30
N LEU A 48 -3.61 -2.61 7.30
CA LEU A 48 -3.00 -1.33 6.96
C LEU A 48 -4.08 -0.23 6.91
N SER A 49 -3.95 0.76 7.79
CA SER A 49 -4.78 1.96 7.79
C SER A 49 -3.94 3.18 7.43
N VAL A 50 -4.23 3.79 6.29
CA VAL A 50 -3.57 4.99 5.76
C VAL A 50 -4.55 6.15 5.45
N PRO A 51 -5.68 6.35 6.17
CA PRO A 51 -6.59 7.46 5.88
C PRO A 51 -5.94 8.81 6.21
N LYS A 52 -6.42 9.89 5.59
CA LYS A 52 -5.84 11.25 5.75
C LYS A 52 -4.36 11.37 5.38
N ASN A 53 -3.85 10.56 4.46
CA ASN A 53 -2.52 10.71 3.85
C ASN A 53 -2.60 11.39 2.48
N ARG A 54 -1.45 11.71 1.88
CA ARG A 54 -1.32 12.32 0.54
C ARG A 54 -1.11 11.24 -0.54
N ILE A 55 -1.84 10.13 -0.42
CA ILE A 55 -1.78 9.00 -1.37
C ILE A 55 -2.76 9.30 -2.50
N GLY A 56 -2.25 9.50 -3.70
CA GLY A 56 -3.00 9.72 -4.93
C GLY A 56 -3.44 8.42 -5.59
N VAL A 57 -3.99 8.55 -6.80
CA VAL A 57 -4.52 7.44 -7.60
C VAL A 57 -3.48 6.35 -7.86
N CYS A 58 -2.21 6.70 -8.07
CA CYS A 58 -1.16 5.71 -8.28
C CYS A 58 -0.77 4.98 -7.00
N GLY A 59 -0.61 5.68 -5.89
CA GLY A 59 -0.34 5.02 -4.60
C GLY A 59 -1.46 4.06 -4.20
N GLN A 60 -2.73 4.40 -4.47
CA GLN A 60 -3.85 3.47 -4.23
C GLN A 60 -3.84 2.25 -5.14
N GLN A 61 -3.49 2.41 -6.42
CA GLN A 61 -3.33 1.27 -7.34
C GLN A 61 -2.23 0.32 -6.87
N VAL A 62 -1.11 0.87 -6.41
CA VAL A 62 0.01 0.07 -5.90
C VAL A 62 -0.37 -0.63 -4.59
N LEU A 63 -1.09 0.03 -3.68
CA LEU A 63 -1.63 -0.63 -2.48
C LEU A 63 -2.64 -1.74 -2.80
N ALA A 64 -3.37 -1.64 -3.91
CA ALA A 64 -4.27 -2.70 -4.35
C ALA A 64 -3.51 -3.99 -4.75
N ALA A 65 -2.22 -3.90 -5.10
CA ALA A 65 -1.39 -5.07 -5.38
C ALA A 65 -1.24 -5.99 -4.15
N LEU A 66 -1.35 -5.45 -2.92
CA LEU A 66 -1.39 -6.25 -1.69
C LEU A 66 -2.49 -7.32 -1.73
N ARG A 67 -3.60 -7.07 -2.44
CA ARG A 67 -4.69 -8.05 -2.62
C ARG A 67 -4.33 -9.21 -3.55
N GLN A 68 -3.24 -9.09 -4.31
CA GLN A 68 -2.71 -10.14 -5.18
C GLN A 68 -1.62 -10.99 -4.49
N SER A 69 -1.28 -10.69 -3.24
CA SER A 69 -0.35 -11.52 -2.48
C SER A 69 -0.86 -12.96 -2.39
N THR A 70 0.01 -13.93 -2.68
CA THR A 70 -0.29 -15.36 -2.56
C THR A 70 -0.12 -15.88 -1.14
N SER A 71 0.58 -15.14 -0.28
CA SER A 71 0.89 -15.55 1.10
C SER A 71 -0.18 -15.09 2.09
N LEU A 72 -0.79 -13.92 1.84
CA LEU A 72 -1.81 -13.32 2.71
C LEU A 72 -3.11 -14.10 2.62
N THR A 73 -3.60 -14.55 3.78
CA THR A 73 -4.94 -15.14 3.96
C THR A 73 -5.93 -14.13 4.55
N ALA A 74 -5.43 -13.09 5.22
CA ALA A 74 -6.23 -12.00 5.75
C ALA A 74 -5.61 -10.65 5.37
N LEU A 75 -6.41 -9.80 4.73
CA LEU A 75 -5.98 -8.46 4.33
C LEU A 75 -7.08 -7.45 4.67
N SER A 76 -6.74 -6.47 5.50
CA SER A 76 -7.57 -5.32 5.82
C SER A 76 -6.84 -4.06 5.36
N LEU A 77 -7.40 -3.38 4.35
CA LEU A 77 -6.88 -2.14 3.80
C LEU A 77 -7.90 -1.02 4.03
N ASP A 78 -7.52 -0.05 4.86
CA ASP A 78 -8.28 1.16 5.10
C ASP A 78 -7.50 2.34 4.51
N ALA A 79 -7.77 2.66 3.25
CA ALA A 79 -7.20 3.81 2.57
C ALA A 79 -8.30 4.86 2.33
N ASP A 80 -7.93 6.13 2.41
CA ASP A 80 -8.89 7.22 2.16
C ASP A 80 -9.41 7.15 0.72
N ARG A 81 -10.71 7.36 0.47
CA ARG A 81 -11.25 7.36 -0.90
C ARG A 81 -10.94 8.64 -1.70
N GLN A 82 -9.99 9.47 -1.25
CA GLN A 82 -9.65 10.72 -1.93
C GLN A 82 -9.23 10.54 -3.39
N ALA A 83 -8.62 9.41 -3.78
CA ALA A 83 -8.26 9.18 -5.17
C ALA A 83 -9.47 8.95 -6.09
N GLU A 84 -10.60 8.43 -5.58
CA GLU A 84 -11.82 8.30 -6.39
C GLU A 84 -12.39 9.68 -6.73
N ARG A 85 -12.32 10.64 -5.79
CA ARG A 85 -12.70 12.04 -6.06
C ARG A 85 -11.80 12.75 -7.08
N GLN A 86 -10.58 12.25 -7.28
CA GLN A 86 -9.65 12.75 -8.30
C GLN A 86 -9.87 12.08 -9.67
N ARG A 87 -10.36 10.83 -9.71
CA ARG A 87 -10.72 10.14 -10.96
C ARG A 87 -11.89 10.82 -11.68
N ASP A 88 -12.90 11.29 -10.95
CA ASP A 88 -14.01 12.05 -11.54
C ASP A 88 -13.56 13.42 -12.10
N GLN A 89 -12.46 13.99 -11.60
CA GLN A 89 -11.89 15.24 -12.12
C GLN A 89 -10.90 15.04 -13.29
N GLN A 90 -10.50 13.80 -13.60
CA GLN A 90 -9.55 13.47 -14.67
C GLN A 90 -10.11 12.46 -15.69
N GLN A 91 -11.43 12.43 -15.90
CA GLN A 91 -12.07 11.63 -16.94
C GLN A 91 -11.53 12.03 -18.33
N GLY A 92 -10.53 11.29 -18.81
CA GLY A 92 -9.89 11.51 -20.11
C GLY A 92 -8.42 11.09 -20.18
N ALA A 93 -7.70 11.08 -19.05
CA ALA A 93 -6.31 10.63 -19.02
C ALA A 93 -6.22 9.21 -18.45
N THR A 94 -5.80 8.25 -19.27
CA THR A 94 -5.28 6.98 -18.77
C THR A 94 -4.18 7.32 -17.78
N VAL A 95 -4.43 7.16 -16.47
CA VAL A 95 -3.44 7.45 -15.43
C VAL A 95 -2.35 6.39 -15.56
N GLN A 96 -1.41 6.65 -16.45
CA GLN A 96 -0.25 5.82 -16.67
C GLN A 96 0.67 6.10 -15.49
N CYS A 97 0.55 5.29 -14.44
CA CYS A 97 1.46 5.30 -13.31
C CYS A 97 2.83 4.82 -13.81
N LYS A 98 3.56 5.72 -14.50
CA LYS A 98 4.95 5.47 -14.89
C LYS A 98 5.71 5.29 -13.59
N GLY A 99 6.17 4.06 -13.36
CA GLY A 99 7.03 3.71 -12.25
C GLY A 99 8.17 4.73 -12.17
N HIS A 100 8.34 5.33 -11.00
CA HIS A 100 9.59 5.98 -10.66
C HIS A 100 10.49 4.94 -10.00
N PRO A 101 11.77 4.88 -10.41
CA PRO A 101 12.74 3.87 -9.99
C PRO A 101 13.01 3.91 -8.48
#